data_AF-A0A225E9B6-F1
#
_entry.id   AF-A0A225E9B6-F1
#
_cell.length_a   1.000
_cell.length_b   1.000
_cell.length_c   1.000
_cell.angle_alpha   90.00
_cell.angle_beta   90.00
_cell.angle_gamma   90.00
#
_symmetry.space_group_name_H-M   'P 1'
#
loop_
_entity.id
_entity.type
_entity.pdbx_description
1 polymer ?
#
loop_
_entity_poly.entity_id
_entity_poly.type
_entity_poly.pdbx_seq_one_letter_code
_entity_poly.pdbx_strand_id
1 'polypeptide(L)'
;MSRNFWIVLPCAVALTLLLFAAWYPYTGAGRQRYNMQLAEERLPTVRAILDADLRFREVQTGVYTGQDGAVGFFGTVETADDLFRLMRAVAAERLPVPISWQVQVLAEEAGR
;
A
#
# COMPACT_ATOMS: atom_id res chain seq x y z
N MET A 1 -41.57 28.92 1.87
CA MET A 1 -40.77 27.86 1.21
C MET A 1 -41.71 27.01 0.36
N SER A 2 -41.42 26.79 -0.92
CA SER A 2 -42.30 26.00 -1.81
C SER A 2 -42.07 24.50 -1.62
N ARG A 3 -43.11 23.68 -1.86
CA ARG A 3 -43.01 22.20 -1.83
C ARG A 3 -41.87 21.66 -2.71
N ASN A 4 -41.61 22.35 -3.82
CA ASN A 4 -40.55 22.02 -4.77
C ASN A 4 -39.16 22.18 -4.16
N PHE A 5 -38.96 23.15 -3.26
CA PHE A 5 -37.68 23.36 -2.57
C PHE A 5 -37.25 22.11 -1.79
N TRP A 6 -38.19 21.48 -1.08
CA TRP A 6 -37.95 20.29 -0.27
C TRP A 6 -37.68 19.00 -1.07
N ILE A 7 -37.97 19.01 -2.38
CA ILE A 7 -37.68 17.89 -3.29
C ILE A 7 -36.37 18.15 -4.06
N VAL A 8 -36.18 19.39 -4.53
CA VAL A 8 -35.00 19.77 -5.32
C VAL A 8 -33.74 19.72 -4.46
N LEU A 9 -33.81 20.17 -3.20
CA LEU A 9 -32.67 20.17 -2.30
C LEU A 9 -32.06 18.77 -2.07
N PRO A 10 -32.80 17.74 -1.65
CA PRO A 10 -32.24 16.40 -1.47
C PRO A 10 -31.78 15.78 -2.79
N CYS A 11 -32.47 16.01 -3.90
CA CYS A 11 -32.03 15.53 -5.21
C CYS A 11 -30.68 16.15 -5.62
N ALA A 12 -30.51 17.46 -5.42
CA ALA A 12 -29.26 18.15 -5.68
C ALA A 12 -28.12 17.61 -4.80
N VAL A 13 -28.37 17.43 -3.49
CA VAL A 13 -27.40 16.85 -2.56
C VAL A 13 -27.00 15.43 -2.98
N ALA A 14 -27.97 14.58 -3.30
CA ALA A 14 -27.71 13.21 -3.74
C ALA A 14 -26.88 13.17 -5.02
N LEU A 15 -27.19 14.03 -6.00
CA LEU A 15 -26.43 14.15 -7.24
C LEU A 15 -24.99 14.61 -6.99
N THR A 16 -24.81 15.61 -6.12
CA THR A 16 -23.47 16.09 -5.75
C THR A 16 -22.65 14.99 -5.09
N LEU A 17 -23.24 14.22 -4.17
CA LEU A 17 -22.55 13.10 -3.51
C LEU A 17 -22.20 11.99 -4.50
N LEU A 18 -23.08 11.67 -5.45
CA LEU A 18 -22.81 10.67 -6.49
C LEU A 18 -21.67 11.11 -7.42
N LEU A 19 -21.67 12.37 -7.86
CA LEU A 19 -20.58 12.91 -8.68
C LEU A 19 -19.25 12.92 -7.92
N PHE A 20 -19.28 13.30 -6.64
CA PHE A 20 -18.09 13.27 -5.79
C PHE A 20 -17.57 11.84 -5.61
N ALA A 21 -18.44 10.88 -5.33
CA ALA A 21 -18.07 9.47 -5.16
C ALA A 21 -17.51 8.86 -6.46
N ALA A 22 -18.03 9.25 -7.63
CA ALA A 22 -17.51 8.82 -8.92
C ALA A 22 -16.14 9.43 -9.24
N TRP A 23 -15.89 10.69 -8.84
CA TRP A 23 -14.64 11.39 -9.12
C TRP A 23 -13.52 11.08 -8.11
N TYR A 24 -13.85 10.90 -6.83
CA TYR A 24 -12.89 10.76 -5.74
C TYR A 24 -11.81 9.67 -5.94
N PRO A 25 -12.11 8.46 -6.46
CA PRO A 25 -11.11 7.42 -6.71
C PRO A 25 -10.00 7.83 -7.68
N TYR A 26 -10.25 8.80 -8.56
CA TYR A 26 -9.28 9.31 -9.52
C TYR A 26 -8.37 10.40 -8.94
N THR A 27 -8.63 10.85 -7.70
CA THR A 27 -7.76 11.76 -6.97
C THR A 27 -6.61 11.00 -6.30
N GLY A 28 -5.50 11.70 -5.99
CA GLY A 28 -4.39 11.08 -5.25
C GLY A 28 -4.83 10.49 -3.91
N ALA A 29 -5.68 11.20 -3.15
CA ALA A 29 -6.20 10.72 -1.87
C ALA A 29 -7.10 9.48 -2.02
N GLY A 30 -7.94 9.43 -3.07
CA GLY A 30 -8.78 8.28 -3.36
C GLY A 30 -7.96 7.04 -3.73
N ARG A 31 -6.97 7.21 -4.62
CA ARG A 31 -6.01 6.13 -4.97
C ARG A 31 -5.22 5.65 -3.76
N GLN A 32 -4.73 6.58 -2.94
CA GLN A 32 -4.02 6.27 -1.71
C GLN A 32 -4.86 5.41 -0.76
N ARG A 33 -6.10 5.83 -0.50
CA ARG A 33 -7.00 5.07 0.35
C ARG A 33 -7.29 3.68 -0.20
N TYR A 34 -7.53 3.58 -1.51
CA TYR A 34 -7.79 2.31 -2.19
C TYR A 34 -6.59 1.37 -2.11
N ASN A 35 -5.40 1.86 -2.44
CA ASN A 35 -4.17 1.05 -2.40
C ASN A 35 -3.80 0.66 -0.97
N MET A 36 -4.01 1.52 0.03
CA MET A 36 -3.80 1.17 1.44
C MET A 36 -4.72 0.04 1.90
N GLN A 37 -5.99 0.03 1.47
CA GLN A 37 -6.92 -1.07 1.76
C GLN A 37 -6.46 -2.37 1.10
N LEU A 38 -6.09 -2.32 -0.18
CA LEU A 38 -5.55 -3.50 -0.86
C LEU A 38 -4.22 -3.98 -0.24
N ALA A 39 -3.37 -3.06 0.21
CA ALA A 39 -2.12 -3.40 0.89
C ALA A 39 -2.42 -4.16 2.20
N GLU A 40 -3.37 -3.67 3.01
CA GLU A 40 -3.81 -4.32 4.25
C GLU A 40 -4.30 -5.76 4.00
N GLU A 41 -5.14 -5.96 2.98
CA GLU A 41 -5.64 -7.28 2.58
C GLU A 41 -4.52 -8.25 2.18
N ARG A 42 -3.38 -7.73 1.68
CA ARG A 42 -2.24 -8.54 1.21
C ARG A 42 -1.14 -8.70 2.25
N LEU A 43 -1.18 -7.97 3.36
CA LEU A 43 -0.19 -8.11 4.43
C LEU A 43 -0.04 -9.55 4.93
N PRO A 44 -1.10 -10.37 5.12
CA PRO A 44 -0.94 -11.75 5.57
C PRO A 44 -0.11 -12.60 4.60
N THR A 45 -0.34 -12.46 3.28
CA THR A 45 0.44 -13.17 2.25
C THR A 45 1.89 -12.75 2.27
N VAL A 46 2.15 -11.44 2.38
CA VAL A 46 3.51 -10.90 2.43
C VAL A 46 4.24 -11.32 3.71
N ARG A 47 3.57 -11.30 4.86
CA ARG A 47 4.13 -11.79 6.13
C ARG A 47 4.52 -13.27 6.04
N ALA A 48 3.69 -14.10 5.41
CA ALA A 48 4.03 -15.51 5.20
C ALA A 48 5.33 -15.72 4.42
N ILE A 49 5.67 -14.83 3.47
CA ILE A 49 6.95 -14.87 2.74
C ILE A 49 8.12 -14.57 3.68
N LEU A 50 7.96 -13.58 4.56
CA LEU A 50 8.98 -13.23 5.55
C LEU A 50 9.17 -14.35 6.57
N ASP A 51 8.07 -14.91 7.07
CA ASP A 51 8.07 -15.98 8.07
C ASP A 51 8.66 -17.31 7.53
N ALA A 52 8.60 -17.52 6.21
CA ALA A 52 9.15 -18.70 5.56
C ALA A 52 10.68 -18.75 5.54
N ASP A 53 11.38 -17.63 5.78
CA ASP A 53 12.83 -17.54 5.69
C ASP A 53 13.43 -16.73 6.84
N LEU A 54 14.19 -17.41 7.72
CA LEU A 54 14.81 -16.80 8.88
C LEU A 54 15.76 -15.64 8.56
N ARG A 55 16.24 -15.54 7.31
CA ARG A 55 17.08 -14.43 6.84
C ARG A 55 16.33 -13.09 6.78
N PHE A 56 15.00 -13.13 6.80
CA PHE A 56 14.15 -11.93 6.76
C PHE A 56 13.54 -11.58 8.11
N ARG A 57 14.01 -12.19 9.22
CA ARG A 57 13.44 -11.97 10.56
C ARG A 57 13.48 -10.52 11.06
N GLU A 58 14.47 -9.75 10.59
CA GLU A 58 14.63 -8.32 10.93
C GLU A 58 13.85 -7.41 9.96
N VAL A 59 13.19 -7.99 8.94
CA VAL A 59 12.35 -7.26 8.00
C VAL A 59 10.91 -7.29 8.48
N GLN A 60 10.29 -6.13 8.55
CA GLN A 60 8.89 -5.94 8.89
C GLN A 60 8.12 -5.41 7.68
N THR A 61 6.84 -5.74 7.62
CA THR A 61 5.94 -5.23 6.58
C THR A 61 4.72 -4.54 7.15
N GLY A 62 4.28 -3.48 6.47
CA GLY A 62 3.07 -2.77 6.84
C GLY A 62 2.51 -1.94 5.68
N VAL A 63 1.34 -1.36 5.92
CA VAL A 63 0.77 -0.38 4.99
C VAL A 63 1.61 0.89 5.03
N TYR A 64 2.01 1.36 3.86
CA TYR A 64 2.78 2.58 3.71
C TYR A 64 1.97 3.62 2.94
N THR A 65 1.96 4.85 3.44
CA THR A 65 1.17 5.95 2.86
C THR A 65 1.84 6.59 1.65
N GLY A 66 3.17 6.47 1.51
CA GLY A 66 3.89 6.99 0.35
C GLY A 66 3.56 6.23 -0.94
N GLN A 67 3.95 6.82 -2.08
CA GLN A 67 3.69 6.27 -3.43
C GLN A 67 2.20 6.03 -3.71
N ASP A 68 1.31 6.94 -3.30
CA ASP A 68 -0.15 6.77 -3.41
C ASP A 68 -0.65 5.49 -2.73
N GLY A 69 -0.08 5.10 -1.59
CA GLY A 69 -0.45 3.89 -0.85
C GLY A 69 0.25 2.63 -1.38
N ALA A 70 0.95 1.91 -0.50
CA ALA A 70 1.81 0.80 -0.87
C ALA A 70 1.92 -0.26 0.25
N VAL A 71 2.48 -1.41 -0.09
CA VAL A 71 3.08 -2.31 0.91
C VAL A 71 4.51 -1.87 1.16
N GLY A 72 4.83 -1.50 2.40
CA GLY A 72 6.17 -1.12 2.82
C GLY A 72 6.91 -2.30 3.44
N PHE A 73 8.19 -2.43 3.11
CA PHE A 73 9.16 -3.33 3.74
C PHE A 73 10.22 -2.49 4.45
N PHE A 74 10.43 -2.75 5.74
CA PHE A 74 11.31 -1.96 6.60
C PHE A 74 12.24 -2.88 7.38
N GLY A 75 13.48 -2.46 7.61
CA GLY A 75 14.42 -3.19 8.47
C GLY A 75 15.74 -3.45 7.78
N THR A 76 16.34 -4.59 8.08
CA THR A 76 17.69 -4.91 7.61
C THR A 76 17.79 -6.35 7.10
N VAL A 77 18.74 -6.57 6.19
CA VAL A 77 19.19 -7.90 5.76
C VAL A 77 20.72 -7.97 5.82
N GLU A 78 21.26 -9.17 5.93
CA GLU A 78 22.71 -9.36 6.04
C GLU A 78 23.42 -9.02 4.72
N THR A 79 22.89 -9.48 3.59
CA THR A 79 23.55 -9.37 2.27
C THR A 79 22.64 -8.78 1.18
N ALA A 80 23.26 -8.23 0.14
CA ALA A 80 22.54 -7.77 -1.05
C ALA A 80 21.82 -8.91 -1.78
N ASP A 81 22.38 -10.12 -1.75
CA ASP A 81 21.75 -11.32 -2.30
C ASP A 81 20.45 -11.68 -1.56
N ASP A 82 20.40 -11.46 -0.24
CA ASP A 82 19.19 -11.67 0.54
C ASP A 82 18.10 -10.65 0.18
N LEU A 83 18.48 -9.37 0.02
CA LEU A 83 17.53 -8.36 -0.47
C LEU A 83 16.98 -8.75 -1.85
N PHE A 84 17.84 -9.17 -2.77
CA PHE A 84 17.41 -9.56 -4.11
C PHE A 84 16.51 -10.80 -4.12
N ARG A 85 16.79 -11.78 -3.25
CA ARG A 85 15.92 -12.95 -3.04
C ARG A 85 14.56 -12.54 -2.50
N LEU A 86 14.51 -11.66 -1.52
CA LEU A 86 13.27 -11.13 -0.97
C LEU A 86 12.46 -10.40 -2.06
N MET A 87 13.10 -9.50 -2.81
CA MET A 87 12.45 -8.78 -3.91
C MET A 87 11.87 -9.74 -4.96
N ARG A 88 12.60 -10.81 -5.28
CA ARG A 88 12.13 -11.84 -6.23
C ARG A 88 10.94 -12.63 -5.69
N ALA A 89 10.97 -13.01 -4.42
CA ALA A 89 9.86 -13.73 -3.78
C ALA A 89 8.58 -12.89 -3.77
N VAL A 90 8.70 -11.61 -3.39
CA VAL A 90 7.57 -10.68 -3.40
C VAL A 90 7.08 -10.37 -4.82
N ALA A 91 7.98 -10.26 -5.80
CA ALA A 91 7.61 -10.06 -7.20
C ALA A 91 6.81 -11.24 -7.79
N ALA A 92 7.03 -12.46 -7.30
CA ALA A 92 6.30 -13.64 -7.74
C ALA A 92 4.80 -13.59 -7.34
N GLU A 93 4.47 -12.90 -6.26
CA GLU A 93 3.08 -12.74 -5.77
C GLU A 93 2.24 -11.75 -6.59
N ARG A 94 2.86 -10.95 -7.48
CA ARG A 94 2.17 -9.99 -8.36
C ARG A 94 1.17 -9.10 -7.60
N LEU A 95 1.63 -8.47 -6.53
CA LEU A 95 0.79 -7.59 -5.71
C LEU A 95 0.15 -6.48 -6.57
N PRO A 96 -1.17 -6.22 -6.43
CA PRO A 96 -1.88 -5.21 -7.23
C PRO A 96 -1.65 -3.78 -6.74
N VAL A 97 -0.65 -3.57 -5.88
CA VAL A 97 -0.31 -2.29 -5.26
C VAL A 97 1.18 -2.04 -5.36
N PRO A 98 1.62 -0.77 -5.34
CA PRO A 98 3.03 -0.43 -5.26
C PRO A 98 3.72 -1.08 -4.05
N ILE A 99 5.03 -1.31 -4.18
CA ILE A 99 5.89 -1.81 -3.13
C ILE A 99 6.95 -0.76 -2.82
N SER A 100 7.08 -0.40 -1.55
CA SER A 100 8.11 0.50 -1.05
C SER A 100 9.16 -0.28 -0.28
N TRP A 101 10.42 -0.16 -0.72
CA TRP A 101 11.57 -0.82 -0.09
C TRP A 101 12.33 0.18 0.78
N GLN A 102 12.33 -0.06 2.08
CA GLN A 102 13.13 0.67 3.09
C GLN A 102 13.93 -0.33 3.91
N VAL A 103 14.59 -1.25 3.21
CA VAL A 103 15.44 -2.31 3.78
C VAL A 103 16.90 -1.96 3.53
N GLN A 104 17.72 -2.02 4.58
CA GLN A 104 19.16 -1.74 4.50
C GLN A 104 19.98 -3.04 4.49
N VAL A 105 21.14 -3.03 3.83
CA VAL A 105 22.07 -4.16 3.77
C VAL A 105 23.23 -3.90 4.73
N LEU A 106 23.43 -4.79 5.71
CA LEU A 106 24.44 -4.58 6.77
C LEU A 106 25.88 -4.78 6.29
N ALA A 107 26.13 -5.71 5.36
CA ALA A 107 27.48 -6.03 4.91
C ALA A 107 28.18 -4.92 4.08
N GLU A 108 27.48 -3.83 3.75
CA GLU A 108 28.02 -2.74 2.92
C GLU A 108 28.88 -1.72 3.72
N GLU A 109 28.81 -1.71 5.05
CA GLU A 109 29.52 -0.71 5.89
C GLU A 109 30.93 -1.14 6.34
N ALA A 110 31.35 -2.39 6.14
CA ALA A 110 32.67 -2.88 6.60
C ALA A 110 33.83 -2.63 5.60
N GLY A 111 33.59 -1.88 4.53
CA GLY A 111 34.53 -1.69 3.41
C GLY A 111 34.84 -0.24 3.03
N ARG A 112 34.80 0.71 3.97
CA ARG A 112 35.32 2.07 3.78
C ARG A 112 36.31 2.47 4.85
#